data_AF-A0A0D8Y377-F1
#
_entry.id   AF-A0A0D8Y377-F1
#
_cell.length_a   1.000
_cell.length_b   1.000
_cell.length_c   1.000
_cell.angle_alpha   90.00
_cell.angle_beta   90.00
_cell.angle_gamma   90.00
#
_symmetry.space_group_name_H-M   'P 1'
#
loop_
_entity.id
_entity.type
_entity.pdbx_description
1 polymer ?
#
loop_
_entity_poly.entity_id
_entity_poly.type
_entity_poly.pdbx_seq_one_letter_code
_entity_poly.pdbx_strand_id
1 'polypeptide(L)'
;MIFYEHRFGIYPYFKNYNQSEPINGGLPQKVNLSAHLDEVKKNITDLIPDENFSGFAVIDIEEWRPLFEQHRGNAKMVYINASIGLVKEEHPEYNETKALEQAEIDFTEAANPISAVPSNNRPISVLMAYWNVPSEICWKKLHMNLSLQEYDIIANENYSLNGDEVVIFYEHKFGLYPYFKDYNLSQPINGGLPQNCNIDNHLKELEKNITTLIPNVNFSGLAVIDIEEWRPLFEQHRGNVKVNCNILITLKSEKHRKPDLNETEAEKLAEAEFNKAAKEFIVKTMELAKSMRPKARWGLYGFPYCNYDAGTKDDNYNCSNKYKGFNDKMQYIYNQSTALYPSIYYGFNASAERRYRYAILNETQRVAKNFSRSLPIFVYSKFEYHPRKELESFYNESDQCSTIKQSTDMGADGLIFWSSSANMEKRCDFISQFINSSLGLYVLRMKTFPKFQPSVSHVN
;
A
#
# COMPACT_ATOMS: atom_id res chain seq x y z
N MET A 1 18.60 21.37 -19.68
CA MET A 1 18.09 21.68 -21.03
C MET A 1 16.59 21.87 -20.95
N ILE A 2 16.02 22.87 -21.61
CA ILE A 2 14.57 23.04 -21.69
C ILE A 2 14.19 22.90 -23.16
N PHE A 3 13.31 21.94 -23.43
CA PHE A 3 12.69 21.74 -24.73
C PHE A 3 11.32 22.40 -24.71
N TYR A 4 11.16 23.48 -25.46
CA TYR A 4 9.87 24.16 -25.63
C TYR A 4 9.04 23.47 -26.70
N GLU A 5 7.73 23.72 -26.73
CA GLU A 5 6.78 23.12 -27.67
C GLU A 5 7.19 23.23 -29.16
N HIS A 6 7.86 24.33 -29.54
CA HIS A 6 8.33 24.58 -30.90
C HIS A 6 9.75 24.02 -31.19
N ARG A 7 10.38 23.35 -30.20
CA ARG A 7 11.72 22.75 -30.29
C ARG A 7 11.75 21.30 -29.81
N PHE A 8 10.59 20.66 -29.70
CA PHE A 8 10.45 19.27 -29.26
C PHE A 8 9.46 18.51 -30.11
N GLY A 9 9.94 18.04 -31.25
CA GLY A 9 9.11 17.41 -32.28
C GLY A 9 8.21 18.40 -32.99
N ILE A 10 7.19 17.85 -33.66
CA ILE A 10 6.09 18.63 -34.25
C ILE A 10 4.84 18.52 -33.37
N TYR A 11 4.87 19.14 -32.19
CA TYR A 11 3.76 19.06 -31.24
C TYR A 11 2.44 19.57 -31.86
N PRO A 12 1.28 18.93 -31.64
CA PRO A 12 0.02 19.41 -32.21
C PRO A 12 -0.49 20.63 -31.44
N TYR A 13 -0.74 21.76 -32.11
CA TYR A 13 -1.35 22.94 -31.48
C TYR A 13 -1.98 23.89 -32.50
N PHE A 14 -2.80 24.83 -32.02
CA PHE A 14 -3.35 25.90 -32.85
C PHE A 14 -2.53 27.18 -32.65
N LYS A 15 -1.89 27.68 -33.72
CA LYS A 15 -1.05 28.87 -33.62
C LYS A 15 -1.89 30.07 -33.17
N ASN A 16 -1.48 30.74 -32.10
CA ASN A 16 -2.22 31.84 -31.48
C ASN A 16 -3.68 31.47 -31.10
N TYR A 17 -3.96 30.20 -30.81
CA TYR A 17 -5.30 29.68 -30.55
C TYR A 17 -6.29 29.91 -31.72
N ASN A 18 -5.78 29.94 -32.97
CA ASN A 18 -6.58 30.05 -34.18
C ASN A 18 -6.73 28.68 -34.88
N GLN A 19 -7.97 28.18 -35.00
CA GLN A 19 -8.26 26.87 -35.61
C GLN A 19 -7.87 26.79 -37.09
N SER A 20 -7.77 27.93 -37.77
CA SER A 20 -7.40 28.00 -39.19
C SER A 20 -5.92 27.71 -39.47
N GLU A 21 -5.08 27.66 -38.44
CA GLU A 21 -3.64 27.40 -38.56
C GLU A 21 -3.20 26.24 -37.64
N PRO A 22 -3.63 24.99 -37.92
CA PRO A 22 -3.25 23.83 -37.12
C PRO A 22 -1.81 23.39 -37.43
N ILE A 23 -0.99 23.23 -36.39
CA ILE A 23 0.30 22.54 -36.48
C ILE A 23 0.08 21.08 -36.11
N ASN A 24 0.58 20.17 -36.94
CA ASN A 24 0.42 18.71 -36.81
C ASN A 24 -1.02 18.27 -36.44
N GLY A 25 -2.02 18.85 -37.11
CA GLY A 25 -3.43 18.55 -36.88
C GLY A 25 -4.11 19.33 -35.75
N GLY A 26 -3.36 20.13 -34.98
CA GLY A 26 -3.88 21.04 -33.95
C GLY A 26 -4.44 20.38 -32.69
N LEU A 27 -4.77 19.09 -32.76
CA LEU A 27 -5.36 18.29 -31.70
C LEU A 27 -4.62 16.96 -31.55
N PRO A 28 -4.61 16.36 -30.34
CA PRO A 28 -4.11 15.00 -30.15
C PRO A 28 -4.87 13.98 -31.03
N GLN A 29 -6.18 14.16 -31.28
CA GLN A 29 -6.95 13.24 -32.15
C GLN A 29 -6.52 13.23 -33.63
N LYS A 30 -5.80 14.26 -34.09
CA LYS A 30 -5.36 14.41 -35.48
C LYS A 30 -3.84 14.40 -35.62
N VAL A 31 -3.12 14.13 -34.53
CA VAL A 31 -1.66 14.19 -34.51
C VAL A 31 -1.05 13.10 -35.39
N ASN A 32 -0.09 13.45 -36.24
CA ASN A 32 0.81 12.45 -36.80
C ASN A 32 1.89 12.13 -35.76
N LEU A 33 1.60 11.15 -34.91
CA LEU A 33 2.48 10.77 -33.81
C LEU A 33 3.85 10.25 -34.30
N SER A 34 3.88 9.50 -35.41
CA SER A 34 5.13 8.96 -35.94
C SER A 34 6.09 10.08 -36.38
N ALA A 35 5.58 11.05 -37.16
CA ALA A 35 6.38 12.19 -37.59
C ALA A 35 6.79 13.09 -36.40
N HIS A 36 5.95 13.21 -35.37
CA HIS A 36 6.32 13.89 -34.13
C HIS A 36 7.51 13.21 -33.45
N LEU A 37 7.45 11.89 -33.25
CA LEU A 37 8.52 11.13 -32.59
C LEU A 37 9.84 11.14 -33.38
N ASP A 38 9.77 11.08 -34.71
CA ASP A 38 10.95 11.19 -35.57
C ASP A 38 11.66 12.54 -35.38
N GLU A 39 10.90 13.64 -35.32
CA GLU A 39 11.47 14.97 -35.09
C GLU A 39 11.93 15.15 -33.63
N VAL A 40 11.24 14.58 -32.63
CA VAL A 40 11.71 14.56 -31.24
C VAL A 40 13.08 13.91 -31.15
N LYS A 41 13.27 12.73 -31.77
CA LYS A 41 14.54 12.01 -31.76
C LYS A 41 15.67 12.88 -32.33
N LYS A 42 15.40 13.57 -33.43
CA LYS A 42 16.34 14.51 -34.04
C LYS A 42 16.64 15.69 -33.11
N ASN A 43 15.62 16.33 -32.54
CA ASN A 43 15.82 17.48 -31.64
C ASN A 43 16.61 17.11 -30.38
N ILE A 44 16.39 15.91 -29.81
CA ILE A 44 17.20 15.40 -28.69
C ILE A 44 18.64 15.19 -29.13
N THR A 45 18.87 14.55 -30.27
CA THR A 45 20.22 14.29 -30.80
C THR A 45 20.98 15.60 -31.06
N ASP A 46 20.29 16.62 -31.57
CA ASP A 46 20.89 17.91 -31.89
C ASP A 46 21.22 18.73 -30.62
N LEU A 47 20.33 18.72 -29.63
CA LEU A 47 20.46 19.53 -28.40
C LEU A 47 21.24 18.83 -27.29
N ILE A 48 21.24 17.50 -27.28
CA ILE A 48 21.93 16.63 -26.31
C ILE A 48 22.70 15.57 -27.12
N PRO A 49 23.80 15.95 -27.79
CA PRO A 49 24.58 15.02 -28.62
C PRO A 49 25.38 14.01 -27.80
N ASP A 50 25.63 14.28 -26.52
CA ASP A 50 26.27 13.33 -25.61
C ASP A 50 25.25 12.29 -25.15
N GLU A 51 25.38 11.07 -25.67
CA GLU A 51 24.55 9.92 -25.27
C GLU A 51 24.68 9.58 -23.78
N ASN A 52 25.73 10.07 -23.10
CA ASN A 52 25.95 9.89 -21.66
C ASN A 52 25.55 11.12 -20.82
N PHE A 53 24.79 12.06 -21.39
CA PHE A 53 24.36 13.26 -20.68
C PHE A 53 23.64 12.93 -19.35
N SER A 54 24.19 13.44 -18.24
CA SER A 54 23.69 13.18 -16.88
C SER A 54 23.04 14.40 -16.20
N GLY A 55 22.67 15.41 -16.98
CA GLY A 55 21.99 16.62 -16.48
C GLY A 55 20.46 16.52 -16.56
N PHE A 56 19.77 17.58 -16.13
CA PHE A 56 18.31 17.67 -16.25
C PHE A 56 17.87 18.10 -17.65
N ALA A 57 16.94 17.36 -18.23
CA ALA A 57 16.18 17.74 -19.42
C ALA A 57 14.71 17.95 -19.00
N VAL A 58 14.18 19.14 -19.27
CA VAL A 58 12.80 19.52 -18.97
C VAL A 58 12.08 19.70 -20.30
N ILE A 59 10.92 19.08 -20.43
CA ILE A 59 10.02 19.28 -21.56
C ILE A 59 8.95 20.25 -21.06
N ASP A 60 8.90 21.42 -21.68
CA ASP A 60 7.96 22.49 -21.37
C ASP A 60 6.96 22.60 -22.52
N ILE A 61 5.74 22.13 -22.26
CA ILE A 61 4.67 22.12 -23.25
C ILE A 61 3.44 22.76 -22.63
N GLU A 62 3.07 23.92 -23.15
CA GLU A 62 1.99 24.72 -22.57
C GLU A 62 0.79 24.92 -23.50
N GLU A 63 0.75 24.34 -24.69
CA GLU A 63 -0.31 24.64 -25.67
C GLU A 63 -1.68 24.08 -25.26
N TRP A 64 -1.73 22.80 -24.91
CA TRP A 64 -2.93 22.13 -24.38
C TRP A 64 -2.55 21.17 -23.24
N ARG A 65 -3.53 20.80 -22.43
CA ARG A 65 -3.39 19.94 -21.25
C ARG A 65 -4.03 18.57 -21.49
N PRO A 66 -3.51 17.48 -20.92
CA PRO A 66 -4.05 16.13 -21.20
C PRO A 66 -5.52 15.94 -20.83
N LEU A 67 -6.03 16.67 -19.83
CA LEU A 67 -7.42 16.59 -19.41
C LEU A 67 -8.26 17.63 -20.17
N PHE A 68 -9.24 17.14 -20.94
CA PHE A 68 -10.13 17.95 -21.78
C PHE A 68 -10.74 19.15 -21.04
N GLU A 69 -11.24 18.92 -19.82
CA GLU A 69 -11.88 19.92 -18.96
C GLU A 69 -10.97 21.09 -18.55
N GLN A 70 -9.66 20.90 -18.55
CA GLN A 70 -8.70 21.93 -18.14
C GLN A 70 -8.54 23.07 -19.15
N HIS A 71 -9.20 22.98 -20.30
CA HIS A 71 -9.26 24.03 -21.32
C HIS A 71 -10.45 24.98 -21.13
N ARG A 72 -11.37 24.70 -20.19
CA ARG A 72 -12.54 25.54 -19.94
C ARG A 72 -12.15 26.92 -19.41
N GLY A 73 -12.83 27.96 -19.91
CA GLY A 73 -12.77 29.32 -19.35
C GLY A 73 -11.48 30.10 -19.58
N ASN A 74 -10.64 29.71 -20.54
CA ASN A 74 -9.43 30.45 -20.93
C ASN A 74 -9.21 30.41 -22.46
N ALA A 75 -8.10 30.98 -22.95
CA ALA A 75 -7.78 31.04 -24.38
C ALA A 75 -7.72 29.65 -25.06
N LYS A 76 -7.54 28.57 -24.28
CA LYS A 76 -7.47 27.20 -24.75
C LYS A 76 -8.84 26.57 -25.02
N MET A 77 -9.94 27.28 -24.82
CA MET A 77 -11.29 26.86 -25.27
C MET A 77 -11.32 26.44 -26.74
N VAL A 78 -10.36 26.92 -27.55
CA VAL A 78 -10.16 26.50 -28.94
C VAL A 78 -10.06 24.98 -29.10
N TYR A 79 -9.42 24.28 -28.16
CA TYR A 79 -9.22 22.82 -28.23
C TYR A 79 -10.52 22.06 -27.95
N ILE A 80 -11.34 22.55 -27.02
CA ILE A 80 -12.70 22.03 -26.77
C ILE A 80 -13.54 22.19 -28.03
N ASN A 81 -13.59 23.41 -28.56
CA ASN A 81 -14.42 23.72 -29.74
C ASN A 81 -13.98 22.92 -30.97
N ALA A 82 -12.67 22.79 -31.19
CA ALA A 82 -12.14 22.02 -32.32
C ALA A 82 -12.45 20.53 -32.18
N SER A 83 -12.33 19.98 -30.96
CA SER A 83 -12.66 18.59 -30.66
C SER A 83 -14.14 18.28 -30.88
N ILE A 84 -15.05 19.17 -30.44
CA ILE A 84 -16.49 19.06 -30.73
C ILE A 84 -16.75 19.14 -32.24
N GLY A 85 -16.03 20.02 -32.94
CA GLY A 85 -16.08 20.15 -34.40
C GLY A 85 -15.76 18.82 -35.09
N LEU A 86 -14.66 18.17 -34.69
CA LEU A 86 -14.28 16.85 -35.21
C LEU A 86 -15.38 15.80 -35.03
N VAL A 87 -15.96 15.72 -33.83
CA VAL A 87 -17.05 14.77 -33.56
C VAL A 87 -18.27 15.07 -34.42
N LYS A 88 -18.63 16.34 -34.61
CA LYS A 88 -19.79 16.71 -35.43
C LYS A 88 -19.56 16.48 -36.93
N GLU A 89 -18.30 16.53 -37.40
CA GLU A 89 -17.96 16.16 -38.77
C GLU A 89 -18.16 14.65 -39.01
N GLU A 90 -17.78 13.82 -38.04
CA GLU A 90 -17.92 12.36 -38.11
C GLU A 90 -19.35 11.89 -37.78
N HIS A 91 -20.06 12.61 -36.90
CA HIS A 91 -21.41 12.33 -36.44
C HIS A 91 -22.32 13.57 -36.55
N PRO A 92 -22.76 13.97 -37.76
CA PRO A 92 -23.58 15.17 -37.97
C PRO A 92 -24.95 15.12 -37.25
N GLU A 93 -25.40 13.94 -36.86
CA GLU A 93 -26.65 13.72 -36.13
C GLU A 93 -26.54 14.00 -34.62
N TYR A 94 -25.33 14.16 -34.08
CA TYR A 94 -25.14 14.41 -32.66
C TYR A 94 -25.56 15.83 -32.29
N ASN A 95 -26.40 15.93 -31.25
CA ASN A 95 -26.69 17.22 -30.63
C ASN A 95 -25.46 17.73 -29.85
N GLU A 96 -25.52 18.99 -29.40
CA GLU A 96 -24.36 19.66 -28.80
C GLU A 96 -23.85 18.96 -27.52
N THR A 97 -24.74 18.50 -26.65
CA THR A 97 -24.37 17.76 -25.44
C THR A 97 -23.67 16.45 -25.77
N LYS A 98 -24.23 15.67 -26.70
CA LYS A 98 -23.66 14.36 -27.07
C LYS A 98 -22.32 14.52 -27.80
N ALA A 99 -22.18 15.55 -28.62
CA ALA A 99 -20.92 15.87 -29.28
C ALA A 99 -19.84 16.32 -28.29
N LEU A 100 -20.22 17.06 -27.25
CA LEU A 100 -19.31 17.45 -26.16
C LEU A 100 -18.83 16.24 -25.35
N GLU A 101 -19.75 15.37 -24.93
CA GLU A 101 -19.43 14.15 -24.18
C GLU A 101 -18.48 13.24 -24.98
N GLN A 102 -18.76 13.02 -26.26
CA GLN A 102 -17.90 12.21 -27.12
C GLN A 102 -16.54 12.89 -27.37
N ALA A 103 -16.52 14.22 -27.56
CA ALA A 103 -15.29 14.97 -27.75
C ALA A 103 -14.37 14.90 -26.52
N GLU A 104 -14.93 14.89 -25.31
CA GLU A 104 -14.18 14.69 -24.07
C GLU A 104 -13.52 13.31 -24.02
N ILE A 105 -14.25 12.26 -24.40
CA ILE A 105 -13.75 10.89 -24.47
C ILE A 105 -12.60 10.81 -25.49
N ASP A 106 -12.86 11.20 -26.74
CA ASP A 106 -11.91 11.07 -27.85
C ASP A 106 -10.63 11.86 -27.62
N PHE A 107 -10.76 13.10 -27.10
CA PHE A 107 -9.60 13.93 -26.77
C PHE A 107 -8.76 13.31 -25.66
N THR A 108 -9.41 12.87 -24.58
CA THR A 108 -8.72 12.30 -23.41
C THR A 108 -8.02 10.99 -23.77
N GLU A 109 -8.64 10.15 -24.61
CA GLU A 109 -8.02 8.93 -25.11
C GLU A 109 -6.82 9.23 -26.02
N ALA A 110 -6.96 10.15 -26.98
CA ALA A 110 -5.86 10.52 -27.87
C ALA A 110 -4.69 11.21 -27.13
N ALA A 111 -4.98 11.99 -26.09
CA ALA A 111 -3.98 12.60 -25.21
C ALA A 111 -3.29 11.59 -24.29
N ASN A 112 -3.81 10.37 -24.16
CA ASN A 112 -3.30 9.31 -23.28
C ASN A 112 -3.10 7.99 -24.05
N PRO A 113 -2.05 7.86 -24.89
CA PRO A 113 -1.90 6.75 -25.84
C PRO A 113 -1.52 5.39 -25.20
N ILE A 114 -1.67 5.20 -23.88
CA ILE A 114 -1.37 3.93 -23.19
C ILE A 114 -2.23 2.79 -23.74
N SER A 115 -3.40 3.08 -24.32
CA SER A 115 -4.27 2.11 -25.01
C SER A 115 -3.67 1.51 -26.29
N ALA A 116 -2.63 2.12 -26.88
CA ALA A 116 -2.14 1.81 -28.23
C ALA A 116 -0.72 1.21 -28.30
N VAL A 117 -0.09 0.87 -27.17
CA VAL A 117 1.24 0.21 -27.19
C VAL A 117 1.07 -1.32 -27.20
N PRO A 118 1.48 -2.03 -28.28
CA PRO A 118 1.54 -3.48 -28.25
C PRO A 118 2.59 -3.92 -27.23
N SER A 119 2.15 -4.76 -26.30
CA SER A 119 2.95 -5.35 -25.24
C SER A 119 4.20 -6.05 -25.79
N ASN A 120 5.38 -5.48 -25.55
CA ASN A 120 6.62 -6.24 -25.56
C ASN A 120 7.60 -5.70 -24.50
N ASN A 121 7.82 -6.54 -23.49
CA ASN A 121 8.98 -6.61 -22.60
C ASN A 121 9.19 -5.57 -21.49
N ARG A 122 8.29 -5.60 -20.50
CA ARG A 122 8.54 -5.88 -19.06
C ARG A 122 7.15 -5.89 -18.40
N PRO A 123 6.79 -6.83 -17.51
CA PRO A 123 5.53 -6.70 -16.80
C PRO A 123 5.62 -5.42 -15.96
N ILE A 124 4.85 -4.39 -16.37
CA ILE A 124 4.48 -3.29 -15.50
C ILE A 124 3.98 -3.97 -14.23
N SER A 125 4.63 -3.72 -13.09
CA SER A 125 4.24 -4.32 -11.82
C SER A 125 2.84 -3.82 -11.49
N VAL A 126 1.84 -4.62 -11.88
CA VAL A 126 0.43 -4.39 -11.62
C VAL A 126 0.25 -4.45 -10.11
N LEU A 127 -0.28 -3.38 -9.53
CA LEU A 127 -0.66 -3.36 -8.11
C LEU A 127 -1.56 -4.57 -7.82
N MET A 128 -1.14 -5.46 -6.93
CA MET A 128 -1.99 -6.54 -6.45
C MET A 128 -2.81 -6.04 -5.26
N ALA A 129 -4.14 -5.99 -5.39
CA ALA A 129 -5.04 -5.60 -4.32
C ALA A 129 -5.71 -6.86 -3.75
N TYR A 130 -5.57 -7.09 -2.45
CA TYR A 130 -6.13 -8.24 -1.73
C TYR A 130 -7.24 -7.80 -0.79
N TRP A 131 -8.27 -8.63 -0.67
CA TRP A 131 -9.40 -8.44 0.22
C TRP A 131 -9.30 -9.39 1.42
N ASN A 132 -8.82 -8.87 2.54
CA ASN A 132 -8.73 -9.58 3.82
C ASN A 132 -9.73 -8.99 4.83
N VAL A 133 -10.98 -8.91 4.41
CA VAL A 133 -12.10 -8.37 5.18
C VAL A 133 -13.00 -9.54 5.61
N PRO A 134 -13.50 -9.59 6.86
CA PRO A 134 -14.35 -10.69 7.34
C PRO A 134 -15.79 -10.56 6.83
N SER A 135 -15.98 -10.43 5.50
CA SER A 135 -17.26 -10.19 4.82
C SER A 135 -17.95 -11.46 4.31
N GLU A 136 -17.52 -12.64 4.78
CA GLU A 136 -18.15 -13.94 4.45
C GLU A 136 -19.65 -13.96 4.75
N ILE A 137 -20.10 -13.23 5.77
CA ILE A 137 -21.52 -13.09 6.11
C ILE A 137 -22.34 -12.41 5.00
N CYS A 138 -21.74 -11.49 4.24
CA CYS A 138 -22.40 -10.85 3.09
C CYS A 138 -22.76 -11.89 2.03
N TRP A 139 -21.86 -12.85 1.78
CA TRP A 139 -22.11 -13.94 0.85
C TRP A 139 -23.05 -15.00 1.44
N LYS A 140 -22.67 -15.60 2.58
CA LYS A 140 -23.35 -16.79 3.12
C LYS A 140 -24.76 -16.52 3.64
N LYS A 141 -24.99 -15.34 4.23
CA LYS A 141 -26.26 -15.01 4.89
C LYS A 141 -27.11 -14.06 4.06
N LEU A 142 -26.49 -13.05 3.43
CA LEU A 142 -27.22 -12.04 2.66
C LEU A 142 -27.27 -12.35 1.16
N HIS A 143 -26.56 -13.38 0.70
CA HIS A 143 -26.46 -13.75 -0.72
C HIS A 143 -26.01 -12.59 -1.61
N MET A 144 -25.18 -11.71 -1.06
CA MET A 144 -24.65 -10.54 -1.75
C MET A 144 -23.31 -10.84 -2.42
N ASN A 145 -23.22 -10.50 -3.70
CA ASN A 145 -21.95 -10.41 -4.41
C ASN A 145 -21.40 -8.99 -4.25
N LEU A 146 -20.15 -8.88 -3.80
CA LEU A 146 -19.43 -7.61 -3.63
C LEU A 146 -18.71 -7.15 -4.92
N SER A 147 -18.80 -7.92 -6.01
CA SER A 147 -18.22 -7.59 -7.33
C SER A 147 -16.71 -7.30 -7.33
N LEU A 148 -15.96 -7.77 -6.33
CA LEU A 148 -14.52 -7.51 -6.16
C LEU A 148 -13.69 -7.91 -7.39
N GLN A 149 -14.03 -9.02 -8.04
CA GLN A 149 -13.30 -9.52 -9.20
C GLN A 149 -13.44 -8.60 -10.43
N GLU A 150 -14.56 -7.88 -10.56
CA GLU A 150 -14.76 -6.90 -11.64
C GLU A 150 -13.76 -5.73 -11.54
N TYR A 151 -13.20 -5.51 -10.35
CA TYR A 151 -12.21 -4.48 -10.04
C TYR A 151 -10.79 -5.02 -9.86
N ASP A 152 -10.54 -6.28 -10.26
CA ASP A 152 -9.31 -7.04 -10.02
C ASP A 152 -8.85 -7.03 -8.54
N ILE A 153 -9.79 -6.99 -7.61
CA ILE A 153 -9.50 -7.16 -6.18
C ILE A 153 -9.53 -8.67 -5.89
N ILE A 154 -8.38 -9.20 -5.51
CA ILE A 154 -8.16 -10.61 -5.21
C ILE A 154 -8.78 -10.92 -3.84
N ALA A 155 -9.69 -11.87 -3.78
CA ALA A 155 -10.35 -12.27 -2.55
C ALA A 155 -10.33 -13.80 -2.42
N ASN A 156 -10.33 -14.28 -1.17
CA ASN A 156 -10.62 -15.69 -0.92
C ASN A 156 -12.05 -16.02 -1.37
N GLU A 157 -12.29 -17.29 -1.67
CA GLU A 157 -13.60 -17.80 -2.04
C GLU A 157 -14.67 -17.36 -1.03
N ASN A 158 -15.83 -16.93 -1.54
CA ASN A 158 -16.99 -16.52 -0.73
C ASN A 158 -16.67 -15.42 0.30
N TYR A 159 -15.62 -14.63 0.05
CA TYR A 159 -15.09 -13.59 0.94
C TYR A 159 -14.71 -14.11 2.33
N SER A 160 -14.27 -15.37 2.41
CA SER A 160 -13.76 -15.92 3.65
C SER A 160 -12.52 -15.14 4.11
N LEU A 161 -12.38 -14.96 5.43
CA LEU A 161 -11.24 -14.23 5.96
C LEU A 161 -9.91 -14.95 5.67
N ASN A 162 -9.94 -16.29 5.64
CA ASN A 162 -8.78 -17.14 5.40
C ASN A 162 -9.10 -18.09 4.23
N GLY A 163 -8.18 -18.20 3.27
CA GLY A 163 -8.33 -19.06 2.10
C GLY A 163 -7.05 -19.10 1.27
N ASP A 164 -7.18 -19.40 -0.03
CA ASP A 164 -6.05 -19.64 -0.93
C ASP A 164 -5.25 -18.37 -1.32
N GLU A 165 -5.79 -17.17 -1.06
CA GLU A 165 -5.13 -15.91 -1.39
C GLU A 165 -4.45 -15.25 -0.19
N VAL A 166 -5.19 -15.16 0.92
CA VAL A 166 -4.72 -14.55 2.18
C VAL A 166 -5.17 -15.38 3.37
N VAL A 167 -4.26 -15.62 4.30
CA VAL A 167 -4.54 -16.17 5.62
C VAL A 167 -3.93 -15.26 6.68
N ILE A 168 -4.75 -14.83 7.63
CA ILE A 168 -4.34 -14.07 8.81
C ILE A 168 -4.50 -14.93 10.07
N PHE A 169 -3.43 -14.97 10.86
CA PHE A 169 -3.35 -15.69 12.12
C PHE A 169 -3.38 -14.70 13.27
N TYR A 170 -4.57 -14.52 13.87
CA TYR A 170 -4.70 -13.71 15.09
C TYR A 170 -4.07 -14.41 16.28
N GLU A 171 -3.33 -13.65 17.09
CA GLU A 171 -2.62 -14.04 18.31
C GLU A 171 -3.35 -15.03 19.23
N HIS A 172 -4.67 -14.91 19.40
CA HIS A 172 -5.42 -15.78 20.31
C HIS A 172 -5.84 -17.12 19.68
N LYS A 173 -5.55 -17.32 18.39
CA LYS A 173 -5.88 -18.53 17.61
C LYS A 173 -4.66 -19.09 16.86
N PHE A 174 -3.45 -18.74 17.30
CA PHE A 174 -2.21 -19.08 16.64
C PHE A 174 -1.13 -19.56 17.62
N GLY A 175 -1.01 -20.87 17.70
CA GLY A 175 -0.22 -21.55 18.71
C GLY A 175 -0.67 -21.18 20.13
N LEU A 176 0.24 -21.35 21.09
CA LEU A 176 0.05 -20.93 22.47
C LEU A 176 0.74 -19.59 22.75
N TYR A 177 0.27 -18.51 22.11
CA TYR A 177 0.82 -17.18 22.32
C TYR A 177 0.66 -16.73 23.80
N PRO A 178 1.72 -16.25 24.47
CA PRO A 178 1.67 -15.83 25.87
C PRO A 178 1.16 -14.40 26.01
N TYR A 179 0.17 -14.19 26.88
CA TYR A 179 -0.38 -12.86 27.18
C TYR A 179 -1.14 -12.84 28.50
N PHE A 180 -1.48 -11.65 28.98
CA PHE A 180 -2.35 -11.48 30.14
C PHE A 180 -3.76 -11.11 29.69
N LYS A 181 -4.74 -11.93 30.08
CA LYS A 181 -6.13 -11.67 29.71
C LYS A 181 -6.56 -10.31 30.26
N ASP A 182 -7.11 -9.46 29.38
CA ASP A 182 -7.56 -8.10 29.72
C ASP A 182 -6.47 -7.25 30.41
N TYR A 183 -5.19 -7.52 30.13
CA TYR A 183 -4.03 -6.91 30.80
C TYR A 183 -4.00 -7.10 32.33
N ASN A 184 -4.69 -8.15 32.83
CA ASN A 184 -4.72 -8.50 34.23
C ASN A 184 -3.59 -9.48 34.58
N LEU A 185 -2.64 -9.02 35.39
CA LEU A 185 -1.43 -9.79 35.77
C LEU A 185 -1.73 -11.09 36.52
N SER A 186 -2.91 -11.18 37.15
CA SER A 186 -3.36 -12.40 37.84
C SER A 186 -3.99 -13.44 36.90
N GLN A 187 -4.11 -13.13 35.60
CA GLN A 187 -4.69 -14.00 34.59
C GLN A 187 -3.70 -14.27 33.43
N PRO A 188 -2.55 -14.91 33.70
CA PRO A 188 -1.62 -15.28 32.64
C PRO A 188 -2.21 -16.39 31.77
N ILE A 189 -2.21 -16.17 30.46
CA ILE A 189 -2.50 -17.17 29.45
C ILE A 189 -1.16 -17.62 28.86
N ASN A 190 -0.94 -18.94 28.79
CA ASN A 190 0.30 -19.55 28.30
C ASN A 190 1.59 -19.01 28.97
N GLY A 191 1.51 -18.63 30.25
CA GLY A 191 2.63 -18.07 31.02
C GLY A 191 2.72 -16.53 31.01
N GLY A 192 1.88 -15.84 30.25
CA GLY A 192 1.76 -14.38 30.24
C GLY A 192 2.84 -13.63 29.46
N LEU A 193 4.09 -14.07 29.57
CA LEU A 193 5.27 -13.50 28.90
C LEU A 193 6.05 -14.57 28.14
N PRO A 194 6.81 -14.22 27.09
CA PRO A 194 7.56 -15.19 26.29
C PRO A 194 8.56 -16.03 27.10
N GLN A 195 9.25 -15.46 28.10
CA GLN A 195 10.20 -16.21 28.93
C GLN A 195 9.54 -17.28 29.83
N ASN A 196 8.22 -17.21 30.01
CA ASN A 196 7.43 -18.17 30.80
C ASN A 196 6.66 -19.16 29.92
N CYS A 197 6.70 -18.98 28.60
CA CYS A 197 5.97 -19.81 27.66
C CYS A 197 6.69 -21.15 27.44
N ASN A 198 5.95 -22.26 27.46
CA ASN A 198 6.49 -23.53 26.98
C ASN A 198 6.50 -23.53 25.45
N ILE A 199 7.66 -23.26 24.86
CA ILE A 199 7.82 -23.11 23.42
C ILE A 199 7.47 -24.38 22.65
N ASP A 200 7.75 -25.58 23.17
CA ASP A 200 7.44 -26.83 22.48
C ASP A 200 5.93 -27.05 22.36
N ASN A 201 5.18 -26.73 23.41
CA ASN A 201 3.72 -26.78 23.37
C ASN A 201 3.14 -25.71 22.43
N HIS A 202 3.72 -24.51 22.40
CA HIS A 202 3.35 -23.48 21.43
C HIS A 202 3.52 -23.99 20.00
N LEU A 203 4.68 -24.57 19.67
CA LEU A 203 4.99 -25.07 18.33
C LEU A 203 4.10 -26.25 17.91
N LYS A 204 3.77 -27.16 18.83
CA LYS A 204 2.82 -28.27 18.56
C LYS A 204 1.42 -27.76 18.24
N GLU A 205 0.93 -26.74 18.94
CA GLU A 205 -0.38 -26.17 18.66
C GLU A 205 -0.37 -25.35 17.37
N LEU A 206 0.73 -24.62 17.14
CA LEU A 206 0.98 -23.87 15.92
C LEU A 206 0.93 -24.78 14.67
N GLU A 207 1.55 -25.96 14.73
CA GLU A 207 1.52 -26.95 13.65
C GLU A 207 0.08 -27.33 13.26
N LYS A 208 -0.79 -27.58 14.25
CA LYS A 208 -2.20 -27.89 14.01
C LYS A 208 -2.93 -26.70 13.39
N ASN A 209 -2.70 -25.49 13.91
CA ASN A 209 -3.37 -24.30 13.41
C ASN A 209 -2.99 -24.00 11.95
N ILE A 210 -1.70 -24.11 11.59
CA ILE A 210 -1.24 -23.96 10.20
C ILE A 210 -1.84 -25.05 9.30
N THR A 211 -1.85 -26.30 9.75
CA THR A 211 -2.44 -27.41 8.99
C THR A 211 -3.93 -27.20 8.73
N THR A 212 -4.63 -26.60 9.69
CA THR A 212 -6.07 -26.35 9.60
C THR A 212 -6.39 -25.17 8.69
N LEU A 213 -5.68 -24.04 8.85
CA LEU A 213 -5.95 -22.81 8.10
C LEU A 213 -5.34 -22.78 6.70
N ILE A 214 -4.25 -23.51 6.48
CA ILE A 214 -3.59 -23.63 5.19
C ILE A 214 -3.42 -25.12 4.87
N PRO A 215 -4.48 -25.86 4.53
CA PRO A 215 -4.36 -27.29 4.24
C PRO A 215 -3.46 -27.58 3.04
N ASN A 216 -3.40 -26.66 2.07
CA ASN A 216 -2.54 -26.77 0.90
C ASN A 216 -1.06 -26.54 1.26
N VAL A 217 -0.26 -27.60 1.24
CA VAL A 217 1.20 -27.53 1.51
C VAL A 217 1.97 -26.66 0.51
N ASN A 218 1.43 -26.47 -0.70
CA ASN A 218 2.00 -25.64 -1.75
C ASN A 218 1.45 -24.20 -1.78
N PHE A 219 0.68 -23.79 -0.77
CA PHE A 219 0.13 -22.45 -0.66
C PHE A 219 1.20 -21.38 -0.91
N SER A 220 0.90 -20.47 -1.83
CA SER A 220 1.78 -19.37 -2.25
C SER A 220 1.15 -17.99 -2.06
N GLY A 221 0.04 -17.93 -1.33
CA GLY A 221 -0.63 -16.68 -0.95
C GLY A 221 0.08 -15.95 0.19
N LEU A 222 -0.61 -14.96 0.75
CA LEU A 222 -0.13 -14.14 1.85
C LEU A 222 -0.45 -14.82 3.19
N ALA A 223 0.56 -15.03 4.02
CA ALA A 223 0.40 -15.63 5.34
C ALA A 223 0.88 -14.65 6.42
N VAL A 224 -0.07 -14.06 7.14
CA VAL A 224 0.14 -12.91 8.01
C VAL A 224 -0.06 -13.33 9.45
N ILE A 225 0.96 -13.12 10.29
CA ILE A 225 0.88 -13.41 11.73
C ILE A 225 0.64 -12.08 12.46
N ASP A 226 -0.44 -12.01 13.22
CA ASP A 226 -0.87 -10.81 13.93
C ASP A 226 -0.70 -11.00 15.44
N ILE A 227 0.42 -10.48 15.97
CA ILE A 227 0.80 -10.53 17.38
C ILE A 227 0.94 -9.11 17.95
N GLU A 228 0.06 -8.73 18.87
CA GLU A 228 -0.11 -7.36 19.37
C GLU A 228 -0.16 -7.23 20.90
N GLU A 229 -0.32 -8.32 21.69
CA GLU A 229 -0.37 -8.21 23.17
C GLU A 229 0.93 -7.70 23.80
N TRP A 230 2.08 -7.91 23.13
CA TRP A 230 3.37 -7.37 23.53
C TRP A 230 4.21 -6.97 22.33
N ARG A 231 5.21 -6.10 22.55
CA ARG A 231 6.14 -5.67 21.49
C ARG A 231 7.40 -6.54 21.51
N PRO A 232 8.11 -6.76 20.38
CA PRO A 232 9.27 -7.66 20.36
C PRO A 232 10.50 -7.15 21.11
N LEU A 233 10.53 -5.85 21.48
CA LEU A 233 11.59 -5.26 22.29
C LEU A 233 11.01 -4.68 23.59
N PHE A 234 11.66 -4.95 24.72
CA PHE A 234 11.31 -4.45 26.04
C PHE A 234 11.17 -2.92 26.06
N GLU A 235 12.11 -2.20 25.44
CA GLU A 235 12.12 -0.73 25.36
C GLU A 235 10.90 -0.13 24.63
N GLN A 236 10.20 -0.90 23.77
CA GLN A 236 9.00 -0.47 23.07
C GLN A 236 7.74 -0.43 23.96
N HIS A 237 7.80 -1.02 25.15
CA HIS A 237 6.66 -1.05 26.08
C HIS A 237 6.55 0.24 26.90
N ARG A 238 7.60 1.06 26.94
CA ARG A 238 7.64 2.32 27.70
C ARG A 238 6.63 3.31 27.12
N GLY A 239 5.75 3.86 27.97
CA GLY A 239 4.77 4.88 27.61
C GLY A 239 3.47 4.36 26.98
N ASN A 240 3.34 3.07 26.71
CA ASN A 240 2.08 2.46 26.30
C ASN A 240 1.42 1.78 27.49
N VAL A 241 0.34 2.37 28.04
CA VAL A 241 -0.31 1.88 29.27
C VAL A 241 -0.70 0.41 29.21
N LYS A 242 -1.19 -0.08 28.06
CA LYS A 242 -1.60 -1.49 27.91
C LYS A 242 -0.42 -2.45 28.00
N VAL A 243 0.69 -2.09 27.38
CA VAL A 243 1.85 -2.96 27.22
C VAL A 243 2.86 -2.77 28.37
N ASN A 244 2.82 -1.64 29.08
CA ASN A 244 3.69 -1.29 30.21
C ASN A 244 3.54 -2.24 31.42
N CYS A 245 2.41 -2.94 31.54
CA CYS A 245 2.21 -4.01 32.50
C CYS A 245 3.32 -5.09 32.45
N ASN A 246 3.80 -5.43 31.25
CA ASN A 246 4.81 -6.47 31.05
C ASN A 246 6.19 -6.07 31.58
N ILE A 247 6.55 -4.79 31.48
CA ILE A 247 7.77 -4.23 32.09
C ILE A 247 7.73 -4.46 33.61
N LEU A 248 6.63 -4.04 34.25
CA LEU A 248 6.50 -4.13 35.70
C LEU A 248 6.54 -5.56 36.22
N ILE A 249 5.95 -6.52 35.49
CA ILE A 249 6.01 -7.94 35.86
C ILE A 249 7.43 -8.47 35.80
N THR A 250 8.14 -8.20 34.69
CA THR A 250 9.49 -8.71 34.50
C THR A 250 10.41 -8.14 35.59
N LEU A 251 10.27 -6.85 35.91
CA LEU A 251 10.99 -6.23 37.03
C LEU A 251 10.69 -6.87 38.38
N LYS A 252 9.42 -7.14 38.69
CA LYS A 252 9.01 -7.79 39.95
C LYS A 252 9.55 -9.22 40.04
N SER A 253 9.52 -9.97 38.93
CA SER A 253 10.10 -11.32 38.85
C SER A 253 11.59 -11.29 39.16
N GLU A 254 12.34 -10.39 38.54
CA GLU A 254 13.78 -10.30 38.75
C GLU A 254 14.15 -9.90 40.17
N LYS A 255 13.42 -8.96 40.76
CA LYS A 255 13.57 -8.58 42.17
C LYS A 255 13.22 -9.72 43.12
N HIS A 256 12.20 -10.52 42.81
CA HIS A 256 11.83 -11.67 43.63
C HIS A 256 12.91 -12.77 43.58
N ARG A 257 13.45 -13.04 42.38
CA ARG A 257 14.50 -14.04 42.15
C ARG A 257 15.86 -13.61 42.70
N LYS A 258 16.15 -12.30 42.66
CA LYS A 258 17.40 -11.70 43.13
C LYS A 258 17.11 -10.42 43.94
N PRO A 259 16.78 -10.57 45.24
CA PRO A 259 16.40 -9.45 46.10
C PRO A 259 17.45 -8.35 46.23
N ASP A 260 18.74 -8.71 46.07
CA ASP A 260 19.88 -7.80 46.25
C ASP A 260 20.12 -6.85 45.07
N LEU A 261 19.52 -7.11 43.89
CA LEU A 261 19.67 -6.20 42.75
C LEU A 261 19.08 -4.85 43.07
N ASN A 262 19.74 -3.76 42.68
CA ASN A 262 19.08 -2.45 42.64
C ASN A 262 18.07 -2.39 41.47
N GLU A 263 17.28 -1.32 41.39
CA GLU A 263 16.23 -1.20 40.38
C GLU A 263 16.77 -1.18 38.94
N THR A 264 17.87 -0.44 38.71
CA THR A 264 18.51 -0.37 37.39
C THR A 264 19.08 -1.72 36.96
N GLU A 265 19.66 -2.48 37.88
CA GLU A 265 20.18 -3.83 37.59
C GLU A 265 19.06 -4.81 37.28
N ALA A 266 17.97 -4.76 38.05
CA ALA A 266 16.78 -5.57 37.79
C ALA A 266 16.15 -5.23 36.43
N GLU A 267 16.12 -3.96 36.04
CA GLU A 267 15.62 -3.52 34.72
C GLU A 267 16.48 -4.04 33.57
N LYS A 268 17.81 -3.92 33.68
CA LYS A 268 18.72 -4.46 32.65
C LYS A 268 18.58 -5.97 32.49
N LEU A 269 18.41 -6.69 33.60
CA LEU A 269 18.21 -8.13 33.59
C LEU A 269 16.86 -8.50 32.97
N ALA A 270 15.79 -7.80 33.36
CA ALA A 270 14.45 -7.96 32.81
C ALA A 270 14.43 -7.73 31.28
N GLU A 271 15.07 -6.65 30.82
CA GLU A 271 15.20 -6.35 29.39
C GLU A 271 15.93 -7.46 28.64
N ALA A 272 17.05 -7.93 29.17
CA ALA A 272 17.84 -8.99 28.54
C ALA A 272 17.07 -10.31 28.43
N GLU A 273 16.39 -10.74 29.50
CA GLU A 273 15.63 -11.99 29.52
C GLU A 273 14.39 -11.92 28.61
N PHE A 274 13.62 -10.82 28.68
CA PHE A 274 12.46 -10.62 27.83
C PHE A 274 12.85 -10.58 26.35
N ASN A 275 13.84 -9.76 25.97
CA ASN A 275 14.25 -9.62 24.57
C ASN A 275 14.77 -10.95 23.99
N LYS A 276 15.50 -11.73 24.80
CA LYS A 276 15.98 -13.06 24.41
C LYS A 276 14.81 -14.00 24.14
N ALA A 277 13.86 -14.08 25.07
CA ALA A 277 12.71 -14.98 24.95
C ALA A 277 11.74 -14.55 23.83
N ALA A 278 11.46 -13.26 23.68
CA ALA A 278 10.63 -12.72 22.61
C ALA A 278 11.23 -13.04 21.23
N LYS A 279 12.55 -12.86 21.08
CA LYS A 279 13.28 -13.24 19.87
C LYS A 279 13.18 -14.74 19.60
N GLU A 280 13.45 -15.58 20.60
CA GLU A 280 13.38 -17.04 20.45
C GLU A 280 11.98 -17.50 20.04
N PHE A 281 10.95 -16.97 20.70
CA PHE A 281 9.55 -17.25 20.38
C PHE A 281 9.24 -16.92 18.93
N ILE A 282 9.43 -15.66 18.51
CA ILE A 282 9.11 -15.22 17.14
C ILE A 282 9.91 -16.01 16.09
N VAL A 283 11.21 -16.22 16.30
CA VAL A 283 12.06 -16.94 15.35
C VAL A 283 11.59 -18.38 15.19
N LYS A 284 11.38 -19.12 16.27
CA LYS A 284 10.94 -20.52 16.20
C LYS A 284 9.55 -20.66 15.58
N THR A 285 8.63 -19.75 15.91
CA THR A 285 7.30 -19.68 15.30
C THR A 285 7.39 -19.52 13.79
N MET A 286 8.20 -18.56 13.31
CA MET A 286 8.33 -18.28 11.89
C MET A 286 9.12 -19.36 11.13
N GLU A 287 10.12 -19.98 11.76
CA GLU A 287 10.87 -21.10 11.20
C GLU A 287 9.95 -22.31 10.96
N LEU A 288 9.12 -22.68 11.95
CA LEU A 288 8.14 -23.73 11.78
C LEU A 288 7.16 -23.38 10.66
N ALA A 289 6.60 -22.17 10.68
CA ALA A 289 5.62 -21.74 9.68
C ALA A 289 6.15 -21.82 8.24
N LYS A 290 7.37 -21.32 8.01
CA LYS A 290 8.05 -21.44 6.72
C LYS A 290 8.34 -22.88 6.33
N SER A 291 8.81 -23.71 7.27
CA SER A 291 9.11 -25.11 6.97
C SER A 291 7.87 -25.88 6.51
N MET A 292 6.71 -25.57 7.09
CA MET A 292 5.44 -26.19 6.75
C MET A 292 4.86 -25.67 5.44
N ARG A 293 4.97 -24.37 5.16
CA ARG A 293 4.45 -23.72 3.94
C ARG A 293 5.56 -22.89 3.28
N PRO A 294 6.52 -23.53 2.60
CA PRO A 294 7.74 -22.86 2.12
C PRO A 294 7.52 -21.89 0.96
N LYS A 295 6.39 -21.98 0.26
CA LYS A 295 6.03 -21.07 -0.85
C LYS A 295 5.18 -19.87 -0.40
N ALA A 296 4.68 -19.89 0.83
CA ALA A 296 3.83 -18.84 1.35
C ALA A 296 4.65 -17.59 1.64
N ARG A 297 4.01 -16.43 1.53
CA ARG A 297 4.62 -15.16 1.89
C ARG A 297 4.37 -14.89 3.38
N TRP A 298 5.24 -15.40 4.25
CA TRP A 298 5.20 -15.20 5.70
C TRP A 298 5.74 -13.85 6.14
N GLY A 299 5.09 -13.26 7.16
CA GLY A 299 5.55 -12.05 7.83
C GLY A 299 4.61 -11.65 8.98
N LEU A 300 5.05 -10.69 9.79
CA LEU A 300 4.27 -10.16 10.90
C LEU A 300 3.47 -8.93 10.47
N TYR A 301 2.19 -8.87 10.84
CA TYR A 301 1.35 -7.69 10.64
C TYR A 301 1.90 -6.47 11.38
N GLY A 302 1.86 -5.32 10.71
CA GLY A 302 2.29 -4.03 11.24
C GLY A 302 3.79 -3.76 11.14
N PHE A 303 4.60 -4.72 10.69
CA PHE A 303 6.05 -4.58 10.60
C PHE A 303 6.53 -4.12 9.21
N PRO A 304 7.57 -3.25 9.15
CA PRO A 304 8.27 -2.64 10.28
C PRO A 304 7.43 -1.57 11.00
N TYR A 305 7.73 -1.33 12.27
CA TYR A 305 7.05 -0.28 13.02
C TYR A 305 7.57 1.10 12.64
N CYS A 306 6.69 2.08 12.82
CA CYS A 306 7.06 3.48 12.75
C CYS A 306 6.29 4.30 13.79
N ASN A 307 6.64 5.56 13.95
CA ASN A 307 5.79 6.48 14.69
C ASN A 307 4.50 6.70 13.90
N TYR A 308 3.41 6.05 14.34
CA TYR A 308 2.11 6.09 13.67
C TYR A 308 1.45 7.48 13.66
N ASP A 309 1.99 8.44 14.41
CA ASP A 309 1.62 9.85 14.41
C ASP A 309 2.55 10.71 13.53
N ALA A 310 3.41 10.10 12.70
CA ALA A 310 4.16 10.82 11.67
C ALA A 310 3.22 11.67 10.81
N GLY A 311 3.63 12.89 10.50
CA GLY A 311 2.86 13.89 9.76
C GLY A 311 1.97 14.78 10.65
N THR A 312 1.81 14.49 11.95
CA THR A 312 1.04 15.37 12.86
C THR A 312 1.71 16.72 13.12
N LYS A 313 3.04 16.80 12.97
CA LYS A 313 3.85 18.01 13.12
C LYS A 313 4.61 18.30 11.83
N ASP A 314 4.86 19.59 11.57
CA ASP A 314 5.48 20.08 10.33
C ASP A 314 6.93 19.60 10.13
N ASP A 315 7.56 19.02 11.15
CA ASP A 315 8.92 18.53 11.12
C ASP A 315 9.02 16.99 11.14
N ASN A 316 7.89 16.27 11.13
CA ASN A 316 7.84 14.82 11.36
C ASN A 316 7.28 14.02 10.18
N TYR A 317 7.85 14.18 8.98
CA TYR A 317 7.43 13.44 7.78
C TYR A 317 8.12 12.08 7.60
N ASN A 318 9.13 11.78 8.39
CA ASN A 318 9.90 10.55 8.31
C ASN A 318 9.74 9.71 9.57
N CYS A 319 10.05 8.42 9.44
CA CYS A 319 10.16 7.57 10.62
C CYS A 319 11.28 8.07 11.53
N SER A 320 10.99 8.22 12.82
CA SER A 320 11.97 8.76 13.77
C SER A 320 13.14 7.81 13.97
N ASN A 321 14.32 8.36 14.31
CA ASN A 321 15.52 7.56 14.54
C ASN A 321 15.35 6.51 15.64
N LYS A 322 14.46 6.76 16.61
CA LYS A 322 14.09 5.79 17.64
C LYS A 322 13.44 4.54 17.04
N TYR A 323 12.44 4.72 16.16
CA TYR A 323 11.78 3.59 15.49
C TYR A 323 12.68 2.89 14.48
N LYS A 324 13.51 3.64 13.74
CA LYS A 324 14.55 3.06 12.87
C LYS A 324 15.49 2.16 13.65
N GLY A 325 15.99 2.64 14.79
CA GLY A 325 16.85 1.85 15.68
C GLY A 325 16.15 0.60 16.26
N PHE A 326 14.85 0.67 16.55
CA PHE A 326 14.07 -0.51 16.92
C PHE A 326 14.01 -1.52 15.76
N ASN A 327 13.73 -1.07 14.55
CA ASN A 327 13.67 -1.94 13.38
C ASN A 327 15.05 -2.60 13.12
N ASP A 328 16.14 -1.86 13.26
CA ASP A 328 17.49 -2.42 13.13
C ASP A 328 17.76 -3.53 14.16
N LYS A 329 17.31 -3.36 15.42
CA LYS A 329 17.39 -4.41 16.46
C LYS A 329 16.47 -5.61 16.17
N MET A 330 15.37 -5.39 15.45
CA MET A 330 14.40 -6.42 15.05
C MET A 330 14.75 -7.11 13.73
N GLN A 331 15.97 -6.94 13.21
CA GLN A 331 16.43 -7.60 11.97
C GLN A 331 16.23 -9.14 11.99
N TYR A 332 16.24 -9.75 13.18
CA TYR A 332 15.94 -11.18 13.34
C TYR A 332 14.55 -11.59 12.86
N ILE A 333 13.56 -10.68 12.92
CA ILE A 333 12.20 -10.90 12.40
C ILE A 333 12.25 -10.89 10.87
N TYR A 334 12.86 -9.86 10.30
CA TYR A 334 12.91 -9.68 8.84
C TYR A 334 13.72 -10.80 8.17
N ASN A 335 14.77 -11.31 8.82
CA ASN A 335 15.52 -12.47 8.35
C ASN A 335 14.67 -13.75 8.29
N GLN A 336 13.62 -13.83 9.11
CA GLN A 336 12.68 -14.94 9.08
C GLN A 336 11.48 -14.68 8.17
N SER A 337 11.20 -13.42 7.79
CA SER A 337 10.14 -13.05 6.86
C SER A 337 10.47 -13.39 5.40
N THR A 338 9.41 -13.62 4.62
CA THR A 338 9.47 -13.68 3.15
C THR A 338 8.64 -12.56 2.49
N ALA A 339 7.95 -11.73 3.30
CA ALA A 339 7.27 -10.50 2.91
C ALA A 339 7.14 -9.55 4.11
N LEU A 340 6.91 -8.26 3.85
CA LEU A 340 6.63 -7.24 4.86
C LEU A 340 5.16 -6.79 4.79
N TYR A 341 4.56 -6.57 5.96
CA TYR A 341 3.14 -6.25 6.11
C TYR A 341 2.91 -4.97 6.93
N PRO A 342 3.41 -3.80 6.50
CA PRO A 342 3.23 -2.57 7.26
C PRO A 342 1.75 -2.17 7.31
N SER A 343 1.31 -1.60 8.43
CA SER A 343 -0.03 -1.05 8.58
C SER A 343 -0.01 0.47 8.42
N ILE A 344 -0.88 1.00 7.55
CA ILE A 344 -0.98 2.44 7.26
C ILE A 344 -2.35 3.02 7.60
N TYR A 345 -3.10 2.37 8.50
CA TYR A 345 -4.46 2.78 8.84
C TYR A 345 -4.55 4.23 9.32
N TYR A 346 -5.66 4.93 9.01
CA TYR A 346 -5.98 6.20 9.65
C TYR A 346 -6.33 5.99 11.14
N GLY A 347 -5.40 6.36 12.01
CA GLY A 347 -5.54 6.28 13.47
C GLY A 347 -5.65 7.63 14.18
N PHE A 348 -5.56 8.74 13.45
CA PHE A 348 -5.54 10.10 13.99
C PHE A 348 -6.09 11.11 12.97
N ASN A 349 -6.57 12.25 13.45
CA ASN A 349 -7.07 13.31 12.59
C ASN A 349 -5.90 14.20 12.14
N ALA A 350 -5.63 14.26 10.84
CA ALA A 350 -4.64 15.15 10.22
C ALA A 350 -5.25 15.79 8.96
N SER A 351 -4.64 16.83 8.40
CA SER A 351 -5.05 17.35 7.08
C SER A 351 -4.68 16.36 5.98
N ALA A 352 -5.37 16.39 4.84
CA ALA A 352 -5.08 15.52 3.68
C ALA A 352 -3.60 15.58 3.24
N GLU A 353 -3.01 16.78 3.26
CA GLU A 353 -1.58 17.01 2.96
C GLU A 353 -0.62 16.38 3.97
N ARG A 354 -1.08 16.09 5.19
CA ARG A 354 -0.29 15.54 6.30
C ARG A 354 -0.57 14.07 6.56
N ARG A 355 -1.61 13.53 5.91
CA ARG A 355 -2.04 12.12 6.01
C ARG A 355 -1.19 11.18 5.18
N TYR A 356 -0.27 11.68 4.35
CA TYR A 356 0.64 10.85 3.58
C TYR A 356 1.37 9.84 4.47
N ARG A 357 1.24 8.56 4.09
CA ARG A 357 1.81 7.38 4.75
C ARG A 357 3.28 7.16 4.42
N TYR A 358 3.91 8.21 3.89
CA TYR A 358 5.30 8.27 3.48
C TYR A 358 6.26 7.77 4.57
N ALA A 359 6.12 8.20 5.82
CA ALA A 359 7.04 7.79 6.89
C ALA A 359 7.11 6.25 7.06
N ILE A 360 5.94 5.60 7.08
CA ILE A 360 5.80 4.15 7.25
C ILE A 360 6.30 3.44 5.99
N LEU A 361 5.88 3.90 4.81
CA LEU A 361 6.26 3.31 3.53
C LEU A 361 7.76 3.45 3.25
N ASN A 362 8.35 4.61 3.53
CA ASN A 362 9.78 4.87 3.37
C ASN A 362 10.63 4.00 4.31
N GLU A 363 10.20 3.84 5.56
CA GLU A 363 10.87 2.93 6.48
C GLU A 363 10.72 1.46 6.07
N THR A 364 9.55 1.09 5.54
CA THR A 364 9.34 -0.24 4.98
C THR A 364 10.27 -0.51 3.81
N GLN A 365 10.43 0.44 2.89
CA GLN A 365 11.39 0.33 1.80
C GLN A 365 12.82 0.20 2.31
N ARG A 366 13.21 0.98 3.32
CA ARG A 366 14.56 0.90 3.92
C ARG A 366 14.83 -0.51 4.44
N VAL A 367 13.91 -1.06 5.23
CA VAL A 367 14.03 -2.42 5.78
C VAL A 367 14.03 -3.48 4.67
N ALA A 368 13.15 -3.34 3.66
CA ALA A 368 13.07 -4.28 2.54
C ALA A 368 14.38 -4.35 1.74
N LYS A 369 15.07 -3.22 1.55
CA LYS A 369 16.32 -3.10 0.78
C LYS A 369 17.57 -3.60 1.51
N ASN A 370 17.48 -3.98 2.79
CA ASN A 370 18.60 -4.57 3.53
C ASN A 370 18.96 -6.00 3.05
N PHE A 371 18.18 -6.58 2.15
CA PHE A 371 18.37 -7.93 1.63
C PHE A 371 18.87 -7.90 0.18
N SER A 372 19.70 -8.88 -0.20
CA SER A 372 20.24 -9.01 -1.57
C SER A 372 19.14 -9.05 -2.64
N ARG A 373 18.01 -9.68 -2.32
CA ARG A 373 16.74 -9.49 -2.99
C ARG A 373 15.78 -8.83 -2.01
N SER A 374 15.27 -7.65 -2.38
CA SER A 374 14.31 -6.94 -1.54
C SER A 374 13.11 -7.82 -1.18
N LEU A 375 12.71 -7.78 0.09
CA LEU A 375 11.47 -8.43 0.51
C LEU A 375 10.27 -7.75 -0.14
N PRO A 376 9.29 -8.52 -0.66
CA PRO A 376 8.09 -7.94 -1.22
C PRO A 376 7.24 -7.28 -0.12
N ILE A 377 6.59 -6.17 -0.46
CA ILE A 377 5.85 -5.31 0.48
C ILE A 377 4.36 -5.38 0.15
N PHE A 378 3.56 -5.85 1.12
CA PHE A 378 2.10 -5.87 1.03
C PHE A 378 1.50 -5.00 2.13
N VAL A 379 1.01 -3.83 1.74
CA VAL A 379 0.62 -2.78 2.67
C VAL A 379 -0.80 -3.01 3.17
N TYR A 380 -0.97 -3.13 4.50
CA TYR A 380 -2.29 -3.18 5.11
C TYR A 380 -2.90 -1.78 5.17
N SER A 381 -4.04 -1.62 4.50
CA SER A 381 -4.89 -0.43 4.59
C SER A 381 -6.30 -0.80 5.00
N LYS A 382 -6.95 0.08 5.75
CA LYS A 382 -8.41 0.09 5.81
C LYS A 382 -8.93 0.81 4.56
N PHE A 383 -10.23 0.75 4.38
CA PHE A 383 -11.00 1.62 3.47
C PHE A 383 -12.12 2.35 4.21
N GLU A 384 -12.18 2.16 5.53
CA GLU A 384 -13.13 2.76 6.47
C GLU A 384 -12.37 3.49 7.59
N TYR A 385 -12.88 4.64 8.06
CA TYR A 385 -12.30 5.35 9.21
C TYR A 385 -12.67 4.65 10.53
N HIS A 386 -13.97 4.37 10.72
CA HIS A 386 -14.50 3.92 12.00
C HIS A 386 -15.45 2.71 11.90
N PRO A 387 -15.01 1.57 11.33
CA PRO A 387 -15.88 0.40 11.04
C PRO A 387 -16.48 -0.29 12.28
N ARG A 388 -16.03 0.06 13.49
CA ARG A 388 -16.59 -0.44 14.76
C ARG A 388 -17.74 0.43 15.29
N LYS A 389 -17.86 1.67 14.81
CA LYS A 389 -18.77 2.69 15.36
C LYS A 389 -19.77 3.20 14.32
N GLU A 390 -19.35 3.31 13.07
CA GLU A 390 -20.10 3.91 11.98
C GLU A 390 -20.30 2.90 10.85
N LEU A 391 -21.47 2.93 10.21
CA LEU A 391 -21.81 2.02 9.11
C LEU A 391 -21.32 2.52 7.74
N GLU A 392 -21.24 3.84 7.57
CA GLU A 392 -21.02 4.54 6.29
C GLU A 392 -19.83 5.50 6.38
N SER A 393 -18.71 5.03 6.91
CA SER A 393 -17.54 5.86 7.19
C SER A 393 -16.35 5.42 6.34
N PHE A 394 -16.42 5.73 5.04
CA PHE A 394 -15.45 5.29 4.04
C PHE A 394 -14.46 6.37 3.65
N TYR A 395 -13.27 5.95 3.19
CA TYR A 395 -12.23 6.88 2.75
C TYR A 395 -12.67 7.68 1.53
N ASN A 396 -12.52 9.01 1.61
CA ASN A 396 -12.68 9.89 0.45
C ASN A 396 -11.55 9.67 -0.58
N GLU A 397 -11.66 10.30 -1.76
CA GLU A 397 -10.69 10.13 -2.85
C GLU A 397 -9.25 10.52 -2.45
N SER A 398 -9.08 11.57 -1.63
CA SER A 398 -7.75 12.00 -1.15
C SER A 398 -7.11 10.95 -0.22
N ASP A 399 -7.92 10.35 0.64
CA ASP A 399 -7.49 9.28 1.55
C ASP A 399 -7.25 7.96 0.81
N GLN A 400 -7.99 7.67 -0.26
CA GLN A 400 -7.69 6.59 -1.20
C GLN A 400 -6.38 6.84 -1.95
N CYS A 401 -6.11 8.07 -2.38
CA CYS A 401 -4.84 8.43 -3.02
C CYS A 401 -3.63 8.22 -2.12
N SER A 402 -3.70 8.72 -0.89
CA SER A 402 -2.61 8.62 0.09
C SER A 402 -2.42 7.20 0.66
N THR A 403 -3.38 6.28 0.49
CA THR A 403 -3.26 4.89 0.94
C THR A 403 -2.99 3.91 -0.21
N ILE A 404 -3.65 4.06 -1.35
CA ILE A 404 -3.55 3.15 -2.50
C ILE A 404 -2.46 3.63 -3.47
N LYS A 405 -2.62 4.85 -4.01
CA LYS A 405 -1.69 5.38 -5.01
C LYS A 405 -0.30 5.57 -4.42
N GLN A 406 -0.19 6.22 -3.27
CA GLN A 406 1.11 6.45 -2.64
C GLN A 406 1.85 5.15 -2.34
N SER A 407 1.16 4.11 -1.83
CA SER A 407 1.80 2.81 -1.60
C SER A 407 2.37 2.23 -2.89
N THR A 408 1.63 2.34 -3.99
CA THR A 408 2.05 1.88 -5.33
C THR A 408 3.24 2.66 -5.86
N ASP A 409 3.20 4.00 -5.78
CA ASP A 409 4.29 4.90 -6.18
C ASP A 409 5.54 4.67 -5.33
N MET A 410 5.35 4.34 -4.05
CA MET A 410 6.41 3.96 -3.12
C MET A 410 6.74 2.47 -3.18
N GLY A 411 6.53 1.83 -4.33
CA GLY A 411 7.10 0.52 -4.63
C GLY A 411 6.52 -0.64 -3.83
N ALA A 412 5.31 -0.51 -3.27
CA ALA A 412 4.60 -1.68 -2.77
C ALA A 412 4.35 -2.70 -3.90
N ASP A 413 4.42 -3.98 -3.56
CA ASP A 413 4.07 -5.10 -4.44
C ASP A 413 2.56 -5.39 -4.40
N GLY A 414 1.92 -5.07 -3.27
CA GLY A 414 0.47 -5.14 -3.14
C GLY A 414 -0.10 -4.34 -1.98
N LEU A 415 -1.43 -4.30 -1.95
CA LEU A 415 -2.26 -3.75 -0.88
C LEU A 415 -3.15 -4.83 -0.31
N ILE A 416 -3.41 -4.77 0.98
CA ILE A 416 -4.35 -5.64 1.67
C ILE A 416 -5.40 -4.76 2.34
N PHE A 417 -6.63 -4.83 1.84
CA PHE A 417 -7.77 -4.19 2.48
C PHE A 417 -8.25 -5.02 3.67
N TRP A 418 -8.39 -4.35 4.81
CA TRP A 418 -8.86 -4.97 6.04
C TRP A 418 -9.98 -4.14 6.67
N SER A 419 -10.92 -4.83 7.34
CA SER A 419 -11.93 -4.19 8.18
C SER A 419 -12.28 -5.07 9.39
N SER A 420 -12.94 -4.46 10.36
CA SER A 420 -13.42 -5.13 11.56
C SER A 420 -14.60 -6.05 11.24
N SER A 421 -14.78 -7.14 11.99
CA SER A 421 -16.00 -7.98 11.92
C SER A 421 -17.22 -7.33 12.61
N ALA A 422 -16.98 -6.32 13.45
CA ALA A 422 -18.03 -5.58 14.16
C ALA A 422 -19.11 -5.08 13.19
N ASN A 423 -20.37 -5.41 13.48
CA ASN A 423 -21.54 -5.01 12.70
C ASN A 423 -21.45 -5.34 11.19
N MET A 424 -20.65 -6.33 10.78
CA MET A 424 -20.40 -6.59 9.35
C MET A 424 -21.70 -6.84 8.55
N GLU A 425 -22.64 -7.61 9.11
CA GLU A 425 -23.95 -7.85 8.47
C GLU A 425 -24.69 -6.55 8.11
N LYS A 426 -24.61 -5.53 8.98
CA LYS A 426 -25.26 -4.23 8.76
C LYS A 426 -24.48 -3.32 7.81
N ARG A 427 -23.23 -3.66 7.48
CA ARG A 427 -22.35 -2.86 6.62
C ARG A 427 -22.22 -3.41 5.21
N CYS A 428 -22.66 -4.64 4.94
CA CYS A 428 -22.52 -5.28 3.62
C CYS A 428 -23.06 -4.41 2.47
N ASP A 429 -24.26 -3.84 2.61
CA ASP A 429 -24.86 -2.97 1.59
C ASP A 429 -24.01 -1.73 1.31
N PHE A 430 -23.57 -1.05 2.36
CA PHE A 430 -22.73 0.15 2.24
C PHE A 430 -21.35 -0.14 1.67
N ILE A 431 -20.74 -1.26 2.08
CA ILE A 431 -19.46 -1.72 1.54
C ILE A 431 -19.61 -2.04 0.05
N SER A 432 -20.65 -2.76 -0.36
CA SER A 432 -20.91 -3.07 -1.77
C SER A 432 -21.08 -1.81 -2.60
N GLN A 433 -21.89 -0.85 -2.14
CA GLN A 433 -22.08 0.43 -2.80
C GLN A 433 -20.77 1.22 -2.91
N PHE A 434 -19.96 1.25 -1.86
CA PHE A 434 -18.68 1.96 -1.86
C PHE A 434 -17.64 1.31 -2.79
N ILE A 435 -17.61 -0.03 -2.88
CA ILE A 435 -16.78 -0.75 -3.85
C ILE A 435 -17.17 -0.32 -5.26
N ASN A 436 -18.47 -0.38 -5.58
CA ASN A 436 -18.94 -0.14 -6.94
C ASN A 436 -18.85 1.33 -7.38
N SER A 437 -19.01 2.26 -6.45
CA SER A 437 -19.02 3.70 -6.76
C SER A 437 -17.67 4.39 -6.59
N SER A 438 -16.72 3.79 -5.86
CA SER A 438 -15.46 4.47 -5.52
C SER A 438 -14.26 3.53 -5.46
N LEU A 439 -14.17 2.66 -4.43
CA LEU A 439 -12.94 1.91 -4.15
C LEU A 439 -12.52 1.01 -5.32
N GLY A 440 -13.45 0.27 -5.89
CA GLY A 440 -13.19 -0.64 -7.00
C GLY A 440 -12.69 0.10 -8.24
N LEU A 441 -13.38 1.17 -8.62
CA LEU A 441 -12.99 2.03 -9.73
C LEU A 441 -11.61 2.67 -9.50
N TYR A 442 -11.31 3.08 -8.27
CA TYR A 442 -10.00 3.63 -7.92
C TYR A 442 -8.89 2.59 -8.06
N VAL A 443 -9.10 1.36 -7.58
CA VAL A 443 -8.14 0.26 -7.72
C VAL A 443 -7.87 -0.05 -9.20
N LEU A 444 -8.90 -0.19 -10.02
CA LEU A 444 -8.74 -0.41 -11.47
C LEU A 444 -7.92 0.71 -12.11
N ARG A 445 -8.27 1.96 -11.81
CA ARG A 445 -7.55 3.14 -12.31
C ARG A 445 -6.07 3.09 -11.93
N MET A 446 -5.72 2.66 -10.72
CA MET A 446 -4.32 2.58 -10.29
C MET A 446 -3.54 1.43 -10.94
N LYS A 447 -4.22 0.39 -11.43
CA LYS A 447 -3.57 -0.70 -12.19
C LYS A 447 -3.24 -0.32 -13.63
N THR A 448 -4.01 0.59 -14.22
CA THR A 448 -3.81 1.05 -15.60
C THR A 448 -2.76 2.16 -15.72
N PHE A 449 -2.43 2.85 -14.63
CA PHE A 449 -1.35 3.84 -14.61
C PHE A 449 0.02 3.18 -14.34
N PRO A 450 1.03 3.38 -15.20
CA PRO A 450 2.37 2.86 -14.94
C PRO A 450 2.97 3.47 -13.66
N LYS A 451 3.70 2.64 -12.89
CA LYS A 451 4.47 3.11 -11.73
C LYS A 451 5.38 4.26 -12.16
N PHE A 452 5.28 5.40 -11.50
CA PHE A 452 6.27 6.47 -11.64
C PHE A 452 7.58 5.95 -11.04
N GLN A 453 8.57 5.63 -11.89
CA GLN A 453 9.92 5.29 -11.43
C GLN A 453 10.74 6.59 -11.41
N PRO A 454 10.97 7.22 -10.25
CA PRO A 454 12.02 8.22 -10.16
C PRO A 454 13.35 7.52 -10.44
N SER A 455 14.13 8.04 -11.39
CA SER A 455 15.46 7.57 -11.70
C SER A 455 16.34 7.69 -10.45
N VAL A 456 16.67 6.55 -9.82
CA VAL A 456 17.69 6.51 -8.78
C VAL A 456 19.03 6.54 -9.50
N SER A 457 19.68 7.70 -9.51
CA SER A 457 21.08 7.80 -9.87
C SER A 457 21.91 7.05 -8.81
N HIS A 458 22.55 5.97 -9.22
CA HIS A 458 23.64 5.40 -8.44
C HIS A 458 24.80 6.40 -8.48
N VAL A 459 25.01 7.08 -7.36
CA VAL A 459 26.26 7.78 -7.09
C VAL A 459 27.28 6.69 -6.73
N ASN A 460 28.24 6.44 -7.63
CA ASN A 460 29.48 5.75 -7.30
C ASN A 460 30.48 6.75 -6.73
#